data_AF-A0A7R9ZI94-F1
#
_entry.id   AF-A0A7R9ZI94-F1
#
_cell.length_a   1.000
_cell.length_b   1.000
_cell.length_c   1.000
_cell.angle_alpha   90.00
_cell.angle_beta   90.00
_cell.angle_gamma   90.00
#
_symmetry.space_group_name_H-M   'P 1'
#
loop_
_entity.id
_entity.type
_entity.pdbx_description
1 polymer ?
#
loop_
_entity_poly.entity_id
_entity_poly.type
_entity_poly.pdbx_seq_one_letter_code
_entity_poly.pdbx_strand_id
1 'polypeptide(L)'
;QKGDDFLRAMLLRMKIMMAAYFGDFETAADLALITFDLHHEAIPASVAFLPLSFFCSFACYVAVSMNRRSRRVIRQYKRMATRARRMIQMWNNRGNPNCAHYLAILDAERSIGKPPTPPGRFAGRSNKQHPAVASYQKAIRLTARRGFINDRAFANERLAYYFRQHTDDEESARFHFDEAMRLYKEWGADGKVKSMEGKSNHLWQPPSEIEVTM
;
A
#
# COMPACT_ATOMS: atom_id res chain seq x y z
N GLN A 1 -6.91 -27.82 19.94
CA GLN A 1 -5.86 -26.78 19.98
C GLN A 1 -5.42 -26.35 18.58
N LYS A 2 -4.82 -27.21 17.73
CA LYS A 2 -4.37 -26.82 16.37
C LYS A 2 -5.45 -26.24 15.43
N GLY A 3 -6.70 -26.71 15.52
CA GLY A 3 -7.80 -26.17 14.71
C GLY A 3 -8.22 -24.75 15.07
N ASP A 4 -8.04 -24.34 16.33
CA ASP A 4 -8.39 -23.00 16.80
C ASP A 4 -7.35 -21.97 16.33
N ASP A 5 -6.06 -22.32 16.39
CA ASP A 5 -4.97 -21.47 15.90
C ASP A 5 -5.04 -21.22 14.38
N PHE A 6 -5.49 -22.22 13.61
CA PHE A 6 -5.72 -22.06 12.17
C PHE A 6 -6.79 -21.00 11.87
N LEU A 7 -7.97 -21.13 12.49
CA LEU A 7 -9.09 -20.19 12.30
C LEU A 7 -8.70 -18.79 12.77
N ARG A 8 -8.01 -18.71 13.91
CA ARG A 8 -7.47 -17.45 14.45
C ARG A 8 -6.50 -16.80 13.47
N ALA A 9 -5.56 -17.55 12.90
CA ALA A 9 -4.60 -17.02 11.93
C ALA A 9 -5.29 -16.50 10.66
N MET A 10 -6.30 -17.21 10.15
CA MET A 10 -7.10 -16.76 9.00
C MET A 10 -7.88 -15.47 9.30
N LEU A 11 -8.56 -15.41 10.45
CA LEU A 11 -9.33 -14.24 10.86
C LEU A 11 -8.44 -13.02 11.02
N LEU A 12 -7.30 -13.16 11.68
CA LEU A 12 -6.36 -12.06 11.88
C LEU A 12 -5.78 -11.56 10.56
N ARG A 13 -5.47 -12.46 9.61
CA ARG A 13 -5.07 -12.07 8.25
C ARG A 13 -6.13 -11.22 7.57
N MET A 14 -7.40 -11.63 7.63
CA MET A 14 -8.50 -10.86 7.04
C MET A 14 -8.63 -9.48 7.69
N LYS A 15 -8.51 -9.39 9.02
CA LYS A 15 -8.53 -8.10 9.74
C LYS A 15 -7.39 -7.17 9.32
N ILE A 16 -6.18 -7.69 9.15
CA ILE A 16 -5.04 -6.90 8.65
C ILE A 16 -5.32 -6.35 7.25
N MET A 17 -5.80 -7.20 6.34
CA MET A 17 -6.12 -6.80 4.96
C MET A 17 -7.21 -5.72 4.94
N MET A 18 -8.29 -5.93 5.68
CA MET A 18 -9.40 -4.97 5.75
C MET A 18 -8.94 -3.63 6.35
N ALA A 19 -8.22 -3.65 7.46
CA ALA A 19 -7.69 -2.44 8.07
C ALA A 19 -6.79 -1.66 7.08
N ALA A 20 -5.89 -2.36 6.37
CA ALA A 20 -5.04 -1.75 5.35
C ALA A 20 -5.82 -1.18 4.17
N TYR A 21 -6.82 -1.91 3.63
CA TYR A 21 -7.66 -1.41 2.54
C TYR A 21 -8.45 -0.17 2.96
N PHE A 22 -8.92 -0.06 4.20
CA PHE A 22 -9.71 1.08 4.64
C PHE A 22 -8.87 2.25 5.19
N GLY A 23 -7.55 2.08 5.28
CA GLY A 23 -6.60 3.11 5.68
C GLY A 23 -6.31 3.14 7.18
N ASP A 24 -6.75 2.14 7.94
CA ASP A 24 -6.42 1.95 9.35
C ASP A 24 -5.09 1.20 9.50
N PHE A 25 -4.00 1.90 9.16
CA PHE A 25 -2.67 1.31 9.10
C PHE A 25 -2.07 1.02 10.48
N GLU A 26 -2.49 1.73 11.54
CA GLU A 26 -2.02 1.45 12.90
C GLU A 26 -2.61 0.15 13.44
N THR A 27 -3.93 -0.06 13.30
CA THR A 27 -4.55 -1.35 13.65
C THR A 27 -3.94 -2.49 12.84
N ALA A 28 -3.76 -2.31 11.53
CA ALA A 28 -3.10 -3.32 10.69
C ALA A 28 -1.67 -3.63 11.15
N ALA A 29 -0.89 -2.62 11.54
CA ALA A 29 0.47 -2.79 12.03
C ALA A 29 0.53 -3.48 13.40
N ASP A 30 -0.38 -3.15 14.33
CA ASP A 30 -0.49 -3.81 15.63
C ASP A 30 -0.86 -5.30 15.46
N LEU A 31 -1.83 -5.60 14.60
CA LEU A 31 -2.21 -6.96 14.27
C LEU A 31 -1.06 -7.73 13.58
N ALA A 32 -0.26 -7.06 12.75
CA ALA A 32 0.90 -7.67 12.10
C ALA A 32 1.93 -8.20 13.12
N LEU A 33 2.15 -7.48 14.23
CA LEU A 33 3.07 -7.91 15.30
C LEU A 33 2.65 -9.22 15.97
N ILE A 34 1.35 -9.53 15.96
CA ILE A 34 0.78 -10.75 16.57
C ILE A 34 0.68 -11.88 15.53
N THR A 35 0.26 -11.54 14.31
CA THR A 35 -0.24 -12.52 13.33
C THR A 35 0.87 -13.18 12.53
N PHE A 36 2.00 -12.51 12.33
CA PHE A 36 3.01 -12.96 11.38
C PHE A 36 3.61 -14.33 11.74
N ASP A 37 3.99 -14.51 13.01
CA ASP A 37 4.56 -15.77 13.50
C ASP A 37 3.47 -16.84 13.67
N LEU A 38 2.32 -16.47 14.25
CA LEU A 38 1.18 -17.37 14.41
C LEU A 38 0.75 -18.01 13.07
N HIS A 39 0.66 -17.22 12.00
CA HIS A 39 0.25 -17.75 10.70
C HIS A 39 1.33 -18.66 10.08
N HIS A 40 2.61 -18.38 10.30
CA HIS A 40 3.70 -19.23 9.82
C HIS A 40 3.69 -20.60 10.51
N GLU A 41 3.42 -20.63 11.81
CA GLU A 41 3.36 -21.85 12.62
C GLU A 41 2.08 -22.65 12.37
N ALA A 42 0.93 -21.98 12.31
CA ALA A 42 -0.37 -22.63 12.15
C ALA A 42 -0.64 -23.11 10.71
N ILE A 43 -0.08 -22.41 9.70
CA ILE A 43 -0.36 -22.67 8.28
C ILE A 43 0.93 -22.60 7.44
N PRO A 44 1.87 -23.53 7.66
CA PRO A 44 3.13 -23.55 6.92
C PRO A 44 2.87 -23.69 5.42
N ALA A 45 3.71 -23.03 4.60
CA ALA A 45 3.64 -23.06 3.14
C ALA A 45 2.32 -22.59 2.50
N SER A 46 1.45 -21.91 3.24
CA SER A 46 0.21 -21.34 2.70
C SER A 46 0.49 -20.34 1.57
N VAL A 47 -0.20 -20.47 0.44
CA VAL A 47 -0.21 -19.47 -0.64
C VAL A 47 -0.67 -18.09 -0.16
N ALA A 48 -1.49 -18.05 0.88
CA ALA A 48 -1.99 -16.82 1.48
C ALA A 48 -0.95 -16.10 2.36
N PHE A 49 0.23 -16.71 2.56
CA PHE A 49 1.31 -16.10 3.31
C PHE A 49 1.98 -14.95 2.53
N LEU A 50 1.91 -14.96 1.20
CA LEU A 50 2.39 -13.86 0.35
C LEU A 50 1.60 -12.56 0.59
N PRO A 51 0.26 -12.51 0.40
CA PRO A 51 -0.51 -11.31 0.67
C PRO A 51 -0.43 -10.90 2.15
N LEU A 52 -0.41 -11.85 3.11
CA LEU A 52 -0.19 -11.52 4.52
C LEU A 52 1.14 -10.77 4.72
N SER A 53 2.24 -11.31 4.18
CA SER A 53 3.56 -10.68 4.29
C SER A 53 3.56 -9.28 3.68
N PHE A 54 2.86 -9.11 2.55
CA PHE A 54 2.71 -7.81 1.92
C PHE A 54 1.99 -6.82 2.84
N PHE A 55 0.79 -7.14 3.31
CA PHE A 55 0.01 -6.22 4.14
C PHE A 55 0.66 -5.94 5.50
N CYS A 56 1.29 -6.94 6.13
CA CYS A 56 2.08 -6.73 7.34
C CYS A 56 3.23 -5.74 7.08
N SER A 57 3.98 -5.93 5.98
CA SER A 57 5.09 -5.04 5.66
C SER A 57 4.61 -3.63 5.33
N PHE A 58 3.55 -3.54 4.54
CA PHE A 58 2.99 -2.30 4.05
C PHE A 58 2.45 -1.45 5.21
N ALA A 59 1.56 -2.01 6.03
CA ALA A 59 0.96 -1.31 7.16
C ALA A 59 2.02 -0.81 8.15
N CYS A 60 3.03 -1.64 8.45
CA CYS A 60 4.13 -1.22 9.31
C CYS A 60 4.98 -0.08 8.71
N TYR A 61 5.21 -0.04 7.39
CA TYR A 61 5.91 1.10 6.77
C TYR A 61 5.10 2.40 6.88
N VAL A 62 3.79 2.33 6.60
CA VAL A 62 2.92 3.51 6.71
C VAL A 62 2.76 3.97 8.16
N ALA A 63 2.56 3.06 9.11
CA ALA A 63 2.46 3.43 10.52
C ALA A 63 3.77 4.07 11.05
N VAL A 64 4.93 3.66 10.53
CA VAL A 64 6.22 4.29 10.83
C VAL A 64 6.30 5.71 10.26
N SER A 65 5.83 5.95 9.04
CA SER A 65 5.86 7.30 8.44
C SER A 65 4.88 8.26 9.11
N MET A 66 3.76 7.76 9.62
CA MET A 66 2.79 8.55 10.40
C MET A 66 3.39 9.06 11.73
N ASN A 67 4.35 8.32 12.32
CA ASN A 67 5.09 8.70 13.53
C ASN A 67 4.20 9.09 14.73
N ARG A 68 3.03 8.44 14.89
CA ARG A 68 2.06 8.73 15.98
C ARG A 68 2.22 7.83 17.21
N ARG A 69 3.08 6.82 17.15
CA ARG A 69 3.27 5.80 18.20
C ARG A 69 4.56 6.03 18.97
N SER A 70 4.71 5.36 20.11
CA SER A 70 5.93 5.45 20.91
C SER A 70 7.16 4.94 20.13
N ARG A 71 8.35 5.46 20.47
CA ARG A 71 9.62 5.05 19.84
C ARG A 71 9.84 3.53 19.88
N ARG A 72 9.40 2.86 20.97
CA ARG A 72 9.49 1.40 21.13
C ARG A 72 8.64 0.66 20.09
N VAL A 73 7.39 1.09 19.92
CA VAL A 73 6.45 0.49 18.95
C VAL A 73 6.92 0.73 17.52
N ILE A 74 7.38 1.95 17.20
CA ILE A 74 7.95 2.26 15.88
C ILE A 74 9.14 1.34 15.54
N ARG A 75 10.02 1.03 16.51
CA ARG A 75 11.12 0.06 16.31
C ARG A 75 10.60 -1.36 16.05
N GLN A 76 9.49 -1.77 16.67
CA GLN A 76 8.87 -3.06 16.38
C GLN A 76 8.31 -3.09 14.96
N TYR A 77 7.57 -2.05 14.54
CA TYR A 77 7.06 -1.93 13.17
C TYR A 77 8.18 -1.95 12.13
N LYS A 78 9.27 -1.20 12.32
CA LYS A 78 10.42 -1.21 11.39
C LYS A 78 11.02 -2.61 11.23
N ARG A 79 11.16 -3.35 12.33
CA ARG A 79 11.67 -4.74 12.31
C ARG A 79 10.69 -5.66 11.58
N MET A 80 9.41 -5.58 11.89
CA MET A 80 8.36 -6.38 11.24
C MET A 80 8.30 -6.09 9.73
N ALA A 81 8.27 -4.82 9.33
CA ALA A 81 8.25 -4.42 7.93
C ALA A 81 9.46 -4.98 7.17
N THR A 82 10.66 -4.84 7.73
CA THR A 82 11.87 -5.34 7.11
C THR A 82 11.88 -6.86 6.98
N ARG A 83 11.41 -7.58 8.01
CA ARG A 83 11.30 -9.05 8.00
C ARG A 83 10.32 -9.53 6.93
N ALA A 84 9.10 -8.99 6.92
CA ALA A 84 8.06 -9.38 5.97
C ALA A 84 8.44 -9.03 4.52
N ARG A 85 9.02 -7.85 4.26
CA ARG A 85 9.56 -7.50 2.93
C ARG A 85 10.67 -8.46 2.48
N ARG A 86 11.58 -8.87 3.37
CA ARG A 86 12.67 -9.82 3.05
C ARG A 86 12.12 -11.18 2.60
N MET A 87 11.02 -11.64 3.18
CA MET A 87 10.35 -12.87 2.75
C MET A 87 9.84 -12.76 1.31
N ILE A 88 9.17 -11.66 0.97
CA ILE A 88 8.69 -11.40 -0.40
C ILE A 88 9.88 -11.28 -1.37
N GLN A 89 10.96 -10.60 -0.96
CA GLN A 89 12.18 -10.48 -1.76
C GLN A 89 12.80 -11.84 -2.05
N MET A 90 12.87 -12.72 -1.05
CA MET A 90 13.38 -14.08 -1.22
C MET A 90 12.56 -14.86 -2.25
N TRP A 91 11.22 -14.81 -2.19
CA TRP A 91 10.39 -15.50 -3.20
C TRP A 91 10.52 -14.88 -4.59
N ASN A 92 10.64 -13.56 -4.69
CA ASN A 92 10.91 -12.91 -5.97
C ASN A 92 12.25 -13.36 -6.56
N ASN A 93 13.30 -13.47 -5.74
CA ASN A 93 14.62 -13.93 -6.17
C ASN A 93 14.60 -15.41 -6.59
N ARG A 94 13.69 -16.21 -6.04
CA ARG A 94 13.42 -17.59 -6.47
C ARG A 94 12.53 -17.68 -7.71
N GLY A 95 12.24 -16.55 -8.36
CA GLY A 95 11.49 -16.51 -9.61
C GLY A 95 9.98 -16.48 -9.46
N ASN A 96 9.42 -16.27 -8.26
CA ASN A 96 7.97 -16.13 -8.11
C ASN A 96 7.49 -14.81 -8.74
N PRO A 97 6.77 -14.85 -9.87
CA PRO A 97 6.35 -13.64 -10.56
C PRO A 97 5.40 -12.81 -9.70
N ASN A 98 4.59 -13.42 -8.84
CA ASN A 98 3.56 -12.75 -8.04
C ASN A 98 4.14 -11.86 -6.93
N CYS A 99 5.46 -11.82 -6.73
CA CYS A 99 6.09 -10.97 -5.72
C CYS A 99 6.49 -9.59 -6.23
N ALA A 100 6.71 -9.44 -7.55
CA ALA A 100 7.35 -8.25 -8.10
C ALA A 100 6.55 -6.96 -7.90
N HIS A 101 5.22 -7.03 -8.01
CA HIS A 101 4.35 -5.87 -7.83
C HIS A 101 4.26 -5.46 -6.35
N TYR A 102 4.15 -6.42 -5.42
CA TYR A 102 4.22 -6.14 -3.99
C TYR A 102 5.53 -5.48 -3.58
N LEU A 103 6.67 -5.96 -4.08
CA LEU A 103 7.96 -5.31 -3.82
C LEU A 103 8.00 -3.87 -4.33
N ALA A 104 7.44 -3.60 -5.52
CA ALA A 104 7.38 -2.25 -6.05
C ALA A 104 6.55 -1.30 -5.17
N ILE A 105 5.42 -1.77 -4.62
CA ILE A 105 4.61 -0.98 -3.67
C ILE A 105 5.38 -0.76 -2.35
N LEU A 106 6.01 -1.81 -1.80
CA LEU A 106 6.77 -1.70 -0.55
C LEU A 106 8.00 -0.81 -0.69
N ASP A 107 8.67 -0.84 -1.85
CA ASP A 107 9.80 0.02 -2.15
C ASP A 107 9.37 1.49 -2.31
N ALA A 108 8.16 1.73 -2.80
CA ALA A 108 7.56 3.07 -2.83
C ALA A 108 7.39 3.63 -1.42
N GLU A 109 6.67 2.91 -0.54
CA GLU A 109 6.43 3.33 0.85
C GLU A 109 7.72 3.55 1.64
N ARG A 110 8.70 2.65 1.48
CA ARG A 110 10.02 2.79 2.12
C ARG A 110 10.79 4.02 1.64
N SER A 111 10.46 4.56 0.47
CA SER A 111 11.18 5.67 -0.15
C SER A 111 10.51 7.04 0.05
N ILE A 112 9.31 7.11 0.65
CA ILE A 112 8.59 8.37 0.89
C ILE A 112 9.42 9.38 1.70
N GLY A 113 10.26 8.92 2.63
CA GLY A 113 11.16 9.78 3.42
C GLY A 113 12.56 9.98 2.86
N LYS A 114 12.82 9.62 1.60
CA LYS A 114 14.15 9.76 0.97
C LYS A 114 14.18 10.93 0.00
N PRO A 115 15.30 11.66 -0.12
CA PRO A 115 15.42 12.71 -1.14
C PRO A 115 15.30 12.12 -2.56
N PRO A 116 14.88 12.92 -3.56
CA PRO A 116 14.86 12.51 -4.96
C PRO A 116 16.22 11.96 -5.39
N THR A 117 16.23 10.91 -6.21
CA THR A 117 17.49 10.35 -6.71
C THR A 117 18.17 11.39 -7.59
N PRO A 118 19.47 11.70 -7.38
CA PRO A 118 20.21 12.50 -8.33
C PRO A 118 20.23 11.78 -9.69
N PRO A 119 20.24 12.51 -10.82
CA PRO A 119 20.34 11.88 -12.13
C PRO A 119 21.59 11.00 -12.16
N GLY A 120 21.44 9.76 -12.64
CA GLY A 120 22.60 8.95 -13.01
C GLY A 120 23.40 9.68 -14.09
N ARG A 121 24.72 9.40 -14.18
CA ARG A 121 25.67 10.04 -15.12
C ARG A 121 25.26 10.04 -16.60
N PHE A 122 24.20 9.31 -16.96
CA PHE A 122 23.67 9.13 -18.32
C PHE A 122 22.19 9.50 -18.48
N ALA A 123 21.52 10.01 -17.45
CA ALA A 123 20.11 10.41 -17.53
C ALA A 123 20.01 11.85 -18.05
N GLY A 124 19.94 12.01 -19.38
CA GLY A 124 19.65 13.29 -20.00
C GLY A 124 18.31 13.84 -19.52
N ARG A 125 18.28 15.08 -19.01
CA ARG A 125 17.15 16.01 -18.72
C ARG A 125 15.74 15.44 -18.43
N SER A 126 15.61 14.20 -17.97
CA SER A 126 14.33 13.64 -17.56
C SER A 126 13.98 14.21 -16.20
N ASN A 127 12.79 14.76 -16.09
CA ASN A 127 12.20 15.32 -14.88
C ASN A 127 12.58 14.47 -13.64
N LYS A 128 13.14 15.07 -12.58
CA LYS A 128 13.62 14.36 -11.38
C LYS A 128 12.42 13.72 -10.67
N GLN A 129 12.06 12.50 -11.06
CA GLN A 129 10.94 11.80 -10.45
C GLN A 129 11.35 11.24 -9.09
N HIS A 130 10.53 11.49 -8.07
CA HIS A 130 10.78 10.96 -6.73
C HIS A 130 10.76 9.41 -6.74
N PRO A 131 11.67 8.73 -6.02
CA PRO A 131 11.76 7.27 -6.05
C PRO A 131 10.45 6.56 -5.66
N ALA A 132 9.65 7.17 -4.77
CA ALA A 132 8.34 6.65 -4.41
C ALA A 132 7.38 6.62 -5.62
N VAL A 133 7.29 7.72 -6.37
CA VAL A 133 6.45 7.82 -7.57
C VAL A 133 6.88 6.80 -8.62
N ALA A 134 8.18 6.71 -8.90
CA ALA A 134 8.71 5.75 -9.86
C ALA A 134 8.37 4.29 -9.47
N SER A 135 8.43 3.98 -8.17
CA SER A 135 8.12 2.65 -7.63
C SER A 135 6.62 2.34 -7.68
N TYR A 136 5.75 3.29 -7.36
CA TYR A 136 4.30 3.14 -7.55
C TYR A 136 3.92 2.96 -9.01
N GLN A 137 4.47 3.78 -9.92
CA GLN A 137 4.20 3.63 -11.34
C GLN A 137 4.70 2.27 -11.87
N LYS A 138 5.84 1.77 -11.36
CA LYS A 138 6.30 0.41 -11.65
C LYS A 138 5.30 -0.63 -11.16
N ALA A 139 4.76 -0.48 -9.95
CA ALA A 139 3.72 -1.37 -9.43
C ALA A 139 2.48 -1.38 -10.31
N ILE A 140 1.95 -0.20 -10.67
CA ILE A 140 0.79 -0.03 -11.55
C ILE A 140 1.00 -0.72 -12.90
N ARG A 141 2.18 -0.57 -13.52
CA ARG A 141 2.52 -1.25 -14.78
C ARG A 141 2.56 -2.77 -14.62
N LEU A 142 3.15 -3.28 -13.52
CA LEU A 142 3.26 -4.71 -13.26
C LEU A 142 1.90 -5.35 -12.98
N THR A 143 1.03 -4.68 -12.23
CA THR A 143 -0.32 -5.17 -11.92
C THR A 143 -1.24 -5.10 -13.13
N ALA A 144 -1.16 -4.02 -13.93
CA ALA A 144 -1.91 -3.90 -15.18
C ALA A 144 -1.61 -5.05 -16.16
N ARG A 145 -0.32 -5.37 -16.37
CA ARG A 145 0.10 -6.44 -17.30
C ARG A 145 -0.32 -7.83 -16.87
N ARG A 146 -0.65 -8.02 -15.59
CA ARG A 146 -0.92 -9.34 -15.00
C ARG A 146 -2.36 -9.51 -14.51
N GLY A 147 -3.21 -8.50 -14.71
CA GLY A 147 -4.62 -8.56 -14.31
C GLY A 147 -4.86 -8.47 -12.79
N PHE A 148 -3.89 -7.98 -12.00
CA PHE A 148 -4.09 -7.77 -10.55
C PHE A 148 -4.85 -6.45 -10.31
N ILE A 149 -6.14 -6.43 -10.62
CA ILE A 149 -6.99 -5.22 -10.59
C ILE A 149 -7.01 -4.58 -9.19
N ASN A 150 -7.18 -5.38 -8.15
CA ASN A 150 -7.20 -4.91 -6.76
C ASN A 150 -5.86 -4.28 -6.33
N ASP A 151 -4.73 -4.89 -6.69
CA ASP A 151 -3.42 -4.35 -6.36
C ASP A 151 -3.08 -3.12 -7.20
N ARG A 152 -3.62 -3.03 -8.42
CA ARG A 152 -3.56 -1.82 -9.25
C ARG A 152 -4.36 -0.68 -8.64
N ALA A 153 -5.57 -0.96 -8.15
CA ALA A 153 -6.39 0.01 -7.42
C ALA A 153 -5.64 0.53 -6.20
N PHE A 154 -5.09 -0.39 -5.41
CA PHE A 154 -4.32 -0.08 -4.21
C PHE A 154 -3.07 0.78 -4.52
N ALA A 155 -2.31 0.44 -5.55
CA ALA A 155 -1.13 1.22 -5.95
C ALA A 155 -1.50 2.64 -6.43
N ASN A 156 -2.59 2.79 -7.19
CA ASN A 156 -3.10 4.10 -7.60
C ASN A 156 -3.56 4.92 -6.38
N GLU A 157 -4.31 4.31 -5.45
CA GLU A 157 -4.76 4.98 -4.23
C GLU A 157 -3.57 5.52 -3.43
N ARG A 158 -2.54 4.69 -3.24
CA ARG A 158 -1.34 5.10 -2.49
C ARG A 158 -0.52 6.17 -3.19
N LEU A 159 -0.46 6.14 -4.52
CA LEU A 159 0.17 7.19 -5.30
C LEU A 159 -0.61 8.52 -5.22
N ALA A 160 -1.94 8.48 -5.25
CA ALA A 160 -2.77 9.66 -5.03
C ALA A 160 -2.52 10.31 -3.67
N TYR A 161 -2.49 9.50 -2.60
CA TYR A 161 -2.14 9.97 -1.27
C TYR A 161 -0.72 10.55 -1.20
N TYR A 162 0.24 9.93 -1.89
CA TYR A 162 1.59 10.45 -1.95
C TYR A 162 1.63 11.84 -2.57
N PHE A 163 1.04 12.04 -3.76
CA PHE A 163 1.02 13.34 -4.43
C PHE A 163 0.43 14.40 -3.52
N ARG A 164 -0.71 14.10 -2.90
CA ARG A 164 -1.35 15.05 -1.99
C ARG A 164 -0.55 15.39 -0.74
N GLN A 165 0.14 14.42 -0.14
CA GLN A 165 0.83 14.61 1.15
C GLN A 165 2.23 15.20 0.99
N HIS A 166 2.83 15.09 -0.19
CA HIS A 166 4.25 15.37 -0.39
C HIS A 166 4.56 16.25 -1.59
N THR A 167 3.56 16.67 -2.36
CA THR A 167 3.71 17.53 -3.54
C THR A 167 2.50 18.46 -3.67
N ASP A 168 2.63 19.49 -4.50
CA ASP A 168 1.51 20.38 -4.85
C ASP A 168 0.78 19.93 -6.14
N ASP A 169 1.04 18.71 -6.62
CA ASP A 169 0.45 18.16 -7.85
C ASP A 169 -0.93 17.53 -7.57
N GLU A 170 -1.92 18.40 -7.37
CA GLU A 170 -3.32 18.01 -7.10
C GLU A 170 -3.97 17.28 -8.29
N GLU A 171 -3.58 17.62 -9.53
CA GLU A 171 -4.09 16.98 -10.73
C GLU A 171 -3.70 15.50 -10.77
N SER A 172 -2.41 15.19 -10.56
CA SER A 172 -1.94 13.80 -10.46
C SER A 172 -2.56 13.08 -9.28
N ALA A 173 -2.75 13.76 -8.13
CA ALA A 173 -3.42 13.19 -6.98
C ALA A 173 -4.86 12.78 -7.32
N ARG A 174 -5.64 13.66 -7.96
CA ARG A 174 -7.02 13.40 -8.37
C ARG A 174 -7.11 12.30 -9.42
N PHE A 175 -6.28 12.36 -10.46
CA PHE A 175 -6.24 11.34 -11.51
C PHE A 175 -6.06 9.93 -10.94
N HIS A 176 -5.07 9.74 -10.07
CA HIS A 176 -4.80 8.45 -9.46
C HIS A 176 -5.88 8.03 -8.46
N PHE A 177 -6.52 8.98 -7.78
CA PHE A 177 -7.63 8.69 -6.88
C PHE A 177 -8.86 8.17 -7.65
N ASP A 178 -9.21 8.84 -8.74
CA ASP A 178 -10.33 8.46 -9.60
C ASP A 178 -10.09 7.11 -10.28
N GLU A 179 -8.86 6.85 -10.77
CA GLU A 179 -8.50 5.54 -11.33
C GLU A 179 -8.54 4.43 -10.27
N ALA A 180 -8.11 4.71 -9.03
CA ALA A 180 -8.23 3.74 -7.94
C ALA A 180 -9.69 3.39 -7.65
N MET A 181 -10.56 4.40 -7.57
CA MET A 181 -12.00 4.22 -7.33
C MET A 181 -12.65 3.41 -8.45
N ARG A 182 -12.35 3.75 -9.72
CA ARG A 182 -12.81 2.99 -10.89
C ARG A 182 -12.39 1.52 -10.82
N LEU A 183 -11.15 1.25 -10.42
CA LEU A 183 -10.62 -0.11 -10.33
C LEU A 183 -11.20 -0.92 -9.17
N TYR A 184 -11.41 -0.30 -8.01
CA TYR A 184 -12.10 -0.96 -6.91
C TYR A 184 -13.54 -1.31 -7.30
N LYS A 185 -14.22 -0.44 -8.05
CA LYS A 185 -15.55 -0.72 -8.60
C LYS A 185 -15.52 -1.89 -9.59
N GLU A 186 -14.56 -1.89 -10.52
CA GLU A 186 -14.37 -2.99 -11.47
C GLU A 186 -14.07 -4.34 -10.78
N TRP A 187 -13.35 -4.31 -9.66
CA TRP A 187 -13.07 -5.48 -8.83
C TRP A 187 -14.26 -5.94 -7.98
N GLY A 188 -15.33 -5.14 -7.86
CA GLY A 188 -16.51 -5.45 -7.04
C GLY A 188 -16.39 -5.07 -5.55
N ALA A 189 -15.50 -4.16 -5.20
CA ALA A 189 -15.29 -3.70 -3.82
C ALA A 189 -16.17 -2.47 -3.47
N ASP A 190 -17.49 -2.61 -3.58
CA ASP A 190 -18.44 -1.50 -3.38
C ASP A 190 -18.32 -0.81 -2.00
N GLY A 191 -18.05 -1.58 -0.94
CA GLY A 191 -17.82 -1.02 0.40
C GLY A 191 -16.60 -0.09 0.46
N LYS A 192 -15.55 -0.43 -0.30
CA LYS A 192 -14.34 0.40 -0.43
C LYS A 192 -14.63 1.65 -1.26
N VAL A 193 -15.37 1.51 -2.37
CA VAL A 193 -15.80 2.65 -3.21
C VAL A 193 -16.61 3.66 -2.40
N LYS A 194 -17.65 3.21 -1.68
CA LYS A 194 -18.46 4.08 -0.81
C LYS A 194 -17.60 4.81 0.24
N SER A 195 -16.63 4.12 0.83
CA SER A 195 -15.68 4.74 1.77
C SER A 195 -14.81 5.81 1.11
N MET A 196 -14.42 5.60 -0.16
CA MET A 196 -13.63 6.58 -0.92
C MET A 196 -14.48 7.77 -1.38
N GLU A 197 -15.72 7.57 -1.79
CA GLU A 197 -16.66 8.66 -2.15
C GLU A 197 -16.90 9.59 -0.97
N GLY A 198 -17.13 9.04 0.22
CA GLY A 198 -17.24 9.83 1.45
C GLY A 198 -15.99 10.66 1.73
N LYS A 199 -14.80 10.10 1.48
CA LYS A 199 -13.53 10.85 1.57
C LYS A 199 -13.45 11.92 0.48
N SER A 200 -13.84 11.63 -0.76
CA SER A 200 -13.80 12.58 -1.87
C SER A 200 -14.62 13.84 -1.57
N ASN A 201 -15.83 13.68 -1.03
CA ASN A 201 -16.71 14.81 -0.72
C ASN A 201 -16.12 15.77 0.33
N HIS A 202 -15.26 15.27 1.21
CA HIS A 202 -14.56 16.09 2.20
C HIS A 202 -13.25 16.68 1.68
N LEU A 203 -12.68 16.09 0.63
CA LEU A 203 -11.28 16.29 0.26
C LEU A 203 -11.11 16.96 -1.10
N TRP A 204 -12.09 16.81 -1.99
CA TRP A 204 -12.12 17.28 -3.37
C TRP A 204 -13.50 17.88 -3.59
N GLN A 205 -13.77 19.04 -2.97
CA GLN A 205 -14.96 19.78 -3.36
C GLN A 205 -14.77 20.27 -4.80
N PRO A 206 -15.80 20.18 -5.66
CA PRO A 206 -15.76 20.92 -6.91
C PRO A 206 -15.54 22.40 -6.56
N PRO A 207 -14.82 23.18 -7.39
CA PRO A 207 -14.82 24.62 -7.23
C PRO A 207 -16.28 25.06 -7.15
N SER A 208 -16.64 25.78 -6.08
CA SER A 208 -17.94 26.44 -6.03
C SER A 208 -18.10 27.18 -7.35
N GLU A 209 -19.10 26.80 -8.14
CA GLU A 209 -19.44 27.56 -9.34
C GLU A 209 -19.52 29.01 -8.90
N ILE A 210 -18.68 29.85 -9.51
CA ILE A 210 -18.79 31.29 -9.33
C ILE A 210 -20.19 31.60 -9.83
N GLU A 211 -21.13 31.88 -8.91
CA GLU A 211 -22.40 32.47 -9.27
C GLU A 211 -22.07 33.77 -9.98
N VAL A 212 -22.04 33.73 -11.31
CA VAL A 212 -22.03 34.92 -12.13
C VAL A 212 -23.41 35.53 -11.94
N THR A 213 -23.50 36.40 -10.93
CA THR A 213 -24.65 37.27 -10.74
C THR A 213 -24.68 38.20 -11.96
N MET A 214 -25.61 37.94 -12.88
CA MET A 214 -26.03 38.93 -13.87
C MET A 214 -26.96 39.95 -13.22
#